data_AF-A0A9E3GRS5-F1
#
_entry.id   AF-A0A9E3GRS5-F1
#
_cell.length_a   1.000
_cell.length_b   1.000
_cell.length_c   1.000
_cell.angle_alpha   90.00
_cell.angle_beta   90.00
_cell.angle_gamma   90.00
#
_symmetry.space_group_name_H-M   'P 1'
#
loop_
_entity.id
_entity.type
_entity.pdbx_description
1 polymer ?
#
loop_
_entity_poly.entity_id
_entity_poly.type
_entity_poly.pdbx_seq_one_letter_code
_entity_poly.pdbx_strand_id
1 'polypeptide(L)'
;EVGDFTGIALRRAAARGVRRVAFVGMVGKIAKLAAGVMMTHFHRSQVDGELLAEAARQAGAPAPVVAAATETATARHFFEVCDAAGVTGPLVELCRRAARACADHAGGALDVSVTMVDFDGERVVATAGCGRAG
;
A
#
# COMPACT_ATOMS: atom_id res chain seq x y z
N GLU A 1 15.87 -5.80 -11.88
CA GLU A 1 14.88 -5.62 -10.80
C GLU A 1 14.32 -4.20 -10.79
N VAL A 2 13.04 -4.00 -10.45
CA VAL A 2 12.36 -2.66 -10.39
C VAL A 2 11.93 -2.32 -8.94
N GLY A 3 12.03 -3.26 -8.00
CA GLY A 3 11.59 -3.09 -6.60
C GLY A 3 12.52 -2.24 -5.72
N ASP A 4 13.72 -1.92 -6.21
CA ASP A 4 14.80 -1.36 -5.38
C ASP A 4 14.77 0.17 -5.27
N PHE A 5 14.01 0.84 -6.14
CA PHE A 5 14.15 2.26 -6.34
C PHE A 5 12.84 3.05 -6.34
N THR A 6 11.77 2.54 -5.73
CA THR A 6 10.45 3.24 -5.73
C THR A 6 10.60 4.71 -5.33
N GLY A 7 11.31 5.01 -4.23
CA GLY A 7 11.57 6.40 -3.83
C GLY A 7 12.40 7.21 -4.86
N ILE A 8 13.46 6.62 -5.42
CA ILE A 8 14.30 7.29 -6.43
C ILE A 8 13.53 7.52 -7.73
N ALA A 9 12.73 6.54 -8.17
CA ALA A 9 11.90 6.60 -9.34
C ALA A 9 10.84 7.70 -9.21
N LEU A 10 10.17 7.79 -8.05
CA LEU A 10 9.21 8.86 -7.76
C LEU A 10 9.87 10.25 -7.81
N ARG A 11 11.02 10.43 -7.14
CA ARG A 11 11.75 11.71 -7.18
C ARG A 11 12.23 12.07 -8.59
N ARG A 12 12.72 11.10 -9.36
CA ARG A 12 13.14 11.32 -10.76
C ARG A 12 11.95 11.65 -11.66
N ALA A 13 10.81 11.00 -11.45
CA ALA A 13 9.58 11.30 -12.17
C ALA A 13 9.16 12.75 -11.92
N ALA A 14 9.12 13.16 -10.65
CA ALA A 14 8.82 14.55 -10.26
C ALA A 14 9.82 15.54 -10.88
N ALA A 15 11.13 15.28 -10.79
CA ALA A 15 12.17 16.14 -11.36
C ALA A 15 12.10 16.26 -12.89
N ARG A 16 11.51 15.28 -13.58
CA ARG A 16 11.27 15.29 -15.03
C ARG A 16 9.90 15.86 -15.42
N GLY A 17 9.13 16.40 -14.48
CA GLY A 17 7.81 16.98 -14.73
C GLY A 17 6.71 15.94 -15.01
N VAL A 18 6.92 14.67 -14.65
CA VAL A 18 5.84 13.67 -14.67
C VAL A 18 4.75 14.11 -13.71
N ARG A 19 3.49 14.06 -14.17
CA ARG A 19 2.34 14.53 -13.37
C ARG A 19 1.61 13.41 -12.64
N ARG A 20 1.63 12.20 -13.20
CA ARG A 20 0.87 11.05 -12.68
C ARG A 20 1.75 9.81 -12.60
N VAL A 21 1.65 9.07 -11.52
CA VAL A 21 2.30 7.77 -11.32
C VAL A 21 1.27 6.74 -10.87
N ALA A 22 1.35 5.55 -11.46
CA ALA A 22 0.60 4.38 -11.01
C ALA A 22 1.58 3.35 -10.43
N PHE A 23 1.33 2.92 -9.20
CA PHE A 23 2.04 1.84 -8.55
C PHE A 23 1.13 0.62 -8.46
N VAL A 24 1.57 -0.52 -8.99
CA VAL A 24 0.83 -1.79 -8.92
C VAL A 24 1.67 -2.79 -8.14
N GLY A 25 1.07 -3.45 -7.15
CA GLY A 25 1.78 -4.47 -6.38
C GLY A 25 0.91 -5.27 -5.42
N MET A 26 1.48 -6.36 -4.91
CA MET A 26 0.84 -7.19 -3.88
C MET A 26 0.84 -6.50 -2.51
N VAL A 27 -0.01 -6.98 -1.61
CA VAL A 27 -0.22 -6.45 -0.25
C VAL A 27 1.09 -6.18 0.51
N GLY A 28 2.09 -7.06 0.41
CA GLY A 28 3.37 -6.88 1.13
C GLY A 28 4.16 -5.65 0.68
N LYS A 29 4.11 -5.29 -0.61
CA LYS A 29 4.77 -4.07 -1.12
C LYS A 29 3.97 -2.83 -0.74
N ILE A 30 2.64 -2.91 -0.85
CA ILE A 30 1.76 -1.79 -0.53
C ILE A 30 1.78 -1.47 0.96
N ALA A 31 1.76 -2.48 1.84
CA ALA A 31 1.87 -2.28 3.28
C ALA A 31 3.18 -1.57 3.67
N LYS A 32 4.29 -1.89 3.00
CA LYS A 32 5.57 -1.18 3.19
C LYS A 32 5.49 0.28 2.76
N LEU A 33 4.93 0.56 1.59
CA LEU A 33 4.74 1.93 1.14
C LEU A 33 3.79 2.71 2.06
N ALA A 34 2.72 2.08 2.53
CA ALA A 34 1.78 2.65 3.50
C ALA A 34 2.46 2.99 4.82
N ALA A 35 3.48 2.22 5.22
CA ALA A 35 4.34 2.50 6.38
C ALA A 35 5.45 3.55 6.09
N GLY A 36 5.47 4.17 4.90
CA GLY A 36 6.48 5.13 4.50
C GLY A 36 7.82 4.51 4.07
N VAL A 37 7.91 3.18 3.97
CA VAL A 37 9.13 2.46 3.59
C VAL A 37 9.27 2.45 2.06
N MET A 38 10.07 3.38 1.55
CA MET A 38 10.26 3.59 0.11
C MET A 38 11.35 2.71 -0.52
N MET A 39 12.04 1.88 0.28
CA MET A 39 12.93 0.81 -0.16
C MET A 39 12.24 -0.54 0.04
N THR A 40 11.73 -1.16 -1.02
CA THR A 40 10.84 -2.33 -0.87
C THR A 40 11.57 -3.69 -0.83
N HIS A 41 12.86 -3.73 -1.16
CA HIS A 41 13.75 -4.88 -0.97
C HIS A 41 14.35 -4.87 0.44
N PHE A 42 13.69 -5.53 1.38
CA PHE A 42 14.36 -5.98 2.60
C PHE A 42 13.85 -7.38 2.92
N HIS A 43 14.79 -8.32 2.96
CA HIS A 43 14.58 -9.76 2.95
C HIS A 43 13.88 -10.30 4.22
N ARG A 44 13.53 -9.45 5.20
CA ARG A 44 12.90 -9.85 6.49
C ARG A 44 12.11 -8.73 7.19
N SER A 45 11.62 -7.70 6.49
CA SER A 45 10.79 -6.70 7.18
C SER A 45 9.42 -7.28 7.51
N GLN A 46 9.20 -7.56 8.79
CA GLN A 46 7.88 -7.82 9.35
C GLN A 46 6.96 -6.66 8.97
N VAL A 47 5.70 -6.98 8.69
CA VAL A 47 4.70 -5.94 8.46
C VAL A 47 4.29 -5.39 9.81
N ASP A 48 4.16 -4.07 9.90
CA ASP A 48 3.64 -3.41 11.08
C ASP A 48 2.16 -3.79 11.27
N GLY A 49 1.88 -4.67 12.23
CA GLY A 49 0.53 -5.13 12.53
C GLY A 49 -0.39 -4.01 13.02
N GLU A 50 0.15 -2.99 13.70
CA GLU A 50 -0.65 -1.84 14.14
C GLU A 50 -1.08 -0.99 12.94
N LEU A 51 -0.21 -0.84 11.94
CA LEU A 51 -0.58 -0.17 10.69
C LEU A 51 -1.74 -0.88 9.98
N LEU A 52 -1.71 -2.22 9.93
CA LEU A 52 -2.79 -3.04 9.36
C LEU A 52 -4.08 -2.93 10.20
N ALA A 53 -3.97 -3.01 11.52
CA ALA A 53 -5.10 -2.91 12.43
C ALA A 53 -5.77 -1.54 12.33
N GLU A 54 -4.98 -0.47 12.24
CA GLU A 54 -5.49 0.88 12.09
C GLU A 54 -6.14 1.09 10.73
N ALA A 55 -5.63 0.48 9.66
CA ALA A 55 -6.31 0.49 8.36
C ALA A 55 -7.66 -0.24 8.44
N ALA A 56 -7.72 -1.38 9.14
CA ALA A 56 -8.95 -2.13 9.35
C ALA A 56 -9.99 -1.35 10.17
N ARG A 57 -9.58 -0.74 11.29
CA ARG A 57 -10.44 0.09 12.15
C ARG A 57 -11.00 1.28 11.39
N GLN A 58 -10.15 2.01 10.66
CA GLN A 58 -10.60 3.17 9.86
C GLN A 58 -11.58 2.79 8.77
N ALA A 59 -11.44 1.59 8.20
CA ALA A 59 -12.38 1.07 7.21
C ALA A 59 -13.69 0.53 7.82
N GLY A 60 -13.86 0.56 9.15
CA GLY A 60 -15.03 -0.01 9.83
C GLY A 60 -15.12 -1.53 9.71
N ALA A 61 -13.97 -2.21 9.58
CA ALA A 61 -13.92 -3.65 9.40
C ALA A 61 -14.40 -4.40 10.67
N PRO A 62 -14.98 -5.61 10.51
CA PRO A 62 -15.45 -6.40 11.64
C PRO A 62 -14.27 -6.88 12.50
N ALA A 63 -14.53 -7.15 13.78
CA ALA A 63 -13.51 -7.53 14.77
C ALA A 63 -12.55 -8.67 14.31
N PRO A 64 -13.00 -9.73 13.62
CA PRO A 64 -12.10 -10.77 13.12
C PRO A 64 -11.06 -10.24 12.10
N VAL A 65 -11.45 -9.29 11.25
CA VAL A 65 -10.53 -8.68 10.27
C VAL A 65 -9.52 -7.78 10.99
N VAL A 66 -9.94 -7.05 12.02
CA VAL A 66 -9.02 -6.24 12.85
C VAL A 66 -8.04 -7.14 13.60
N ALA A 67 -8.50 -8.25 14.17
CA ALA A 67 -7.64 -9.20 14.91
C ALA A 67 -6.55 -9.82 14.02
N ALA A 68 -6.90 -10.19 12.79
CA ALA A 68 -5.99 -10.77 11.80
C ALA A 68 -4.74 -9.91 11.51
N ALA A 69 -4.82 -8.59 11.72
CA ALA A 69 -3.70 -7.68 11.57
C ALA A 69 -2.51 -7.99 12.49
N THR A 70 -2.79 -8.57 13.67
CA THR A 70 -1.79 -8.84 14.72
C THR A 70 -1.57 -10.32 14.99
N GLU A 71 -2.40 -11.20 14.43
CA GLU A 71 -2.28 -12.66 14.59
C GLU A 71 -0.99 -13.23 13.98
N THR A 72 -0.48 -12.62 12.91
CA THR A 72 0.78 -13.02 12.27
C THR A 72 1.61 -11.80 11.90
N ALA A 73 2.91 -11.99 11.68
CA ALA A 73 3.80 -10.92 11.23
C ALA A 73 3.73 -10.65 9.70
N THR A 74 2.66 -11.11 9.01
CA THR A 74 2.58 -11.08 7.54
C THR A 74 1.37 -10.30 7.04
N ALA A 75 1.59 -9.43 6.05
CA ALA A 75 0.49 -8.80 5.29
C ALA A 75 -0.33 -9.81 4.48
N ARG A 76 0.25 -10.99 4.20
CA ARG A 76 -0.41 -12.05 3.45
C ARG A 76 -1.61 -12.60 4.22
N HIS A 77 -1.42 -12.99 5.47
CA HIS A 77 -2.51 -13.47 6.32
C HIS A 77 -3.65 -12.45 6.42
N PHE A 78 -3.29 -11.19 6.69
CA PHE A 78 -4.27 -10.11 6.76
C PHE A 78 -5.07 -9.93 5.45
N PHE A 79 -4.38 -10.01 4.30
CA PHE A 79 -5.03 -10.00 2.99
C PHE A 79 -5.97 -11.19 2.80
N GLU A 80 -5.53 -12.41 3.12
CA GLU A 80 -6.33 -13.63 2.96
C GLU A 80 -7.61 -13.56 3.81
N VAL A 81 -7.53 -13.03 5.03
CA VAL A 81 -8.70 -12.81 5.88
C VAL A 81 -9.64 -11.74 5.30
N CYS A 82 -9.10 -10.62 4.79
CA CYS A 82 -9.92 -9.60 4.14
C CYS A 82 -10.65 -10.15 2.89
N ASP A 83 -9.93 -10.91 2.05
CA ASP A 83 -10.44 -11.49 0.81
C ASP A 83 -11.51 -12.55 1.10
N ALA A 84 -11.24 -13.46 2.04
CA ALA A 84 -12.19 -14.50 2.45
C ALA A 84 -13.47 -13.91 3.08
N ALA A 85 -13.37 -12.77 3.78
CA ALA A 85 -14.51 -12.06 4.35
C ALA A 85 -15.24 -11.16 3.33
N GLY A 86 -14.70 -10.97 2.13
CA GLY A 86 -15.22 -10.00 1.15
C GLY A 86 -15.12 -8.54 1.60
N VAL A 87 -14.20 -8.23 2.52
CA VAL A 87 -14.04 -6.90 3.14
C VAL A 87 -12.80 -6.23 2.57
N THR A 88 -12.96 -5.45 1.50
CA THR A 88 -11.84 -4.78 0.81
C THR A 88 -11.49 -3.40 1.39
N GLY A 89 -12.33 -2.82 2.24
CA GLY A 89 -12.13 -1.50 2.86
C GLY A 89 -10.73 -1.30 3.47
N PRO A 90 -10.21 -2.24 4.29
CA PRO A 90 -8.85 -2.13 4.84
C PRO A 90 -7.76 -2.11 3.76
N LEU A 91 -7.94 -2.88 2.68
CA LEU A 91 -6.99 -2.95 1.58
C LEU A 91 -6.99 -1.66 0.74
N VAL A 92 -8.17 -1.03 0.57
CA VAL A 92 -8.32 0.30 -0.02
C VAL A 92 -7.62 1.35 0.84
N GLU A 93 -7.79 1.28 2.17
CA GLU A 93 -7.14 2.20 3.09
C GLU A 93 -5.60 2.08 3.05
N LEU A 94 -5.06 0.86 2.95
CA LEU A 94 -3.63 0.65 2.73
C LEU A 94 -3.15 1.25 1.40
N CYS A 95 -3.91 1.10 0.31
CA CYS A 95 -3.59 1.74 -0.97
C CYS A 95 -3.56 3.26 -0.85
N ARG A 96 -4.52 3.84 -0.11
CA ARG A 96 -4.62 5.29 0.09
C ARG A 96 -3.42 5.83 0.85
N ARG A 97 -3.02 5.16 1.94
CA ARG A 97 -1.82 5.50 2.72
C ARG A 97 -0.55 5.39 1.89
N ALA A 98 -0.41 4.32 1.11
CA ALA A 98 0.72 4.14 0.21
C ALA A 98 0.78 5.26 -0.85
N ALA A 99 -0.34 5.62 -1.46
CA ALA A 99 -0.41 6.70 -2.45
C ALA A 99 0.04 8.03 -1.84
N ARG A 100 -0.45 8.35 -0.65
CA ARG A 100 -0.04 9.55 0.08
C ARG A 100 1.43 9.55 0.43
N ALA A 101 1.95 8.46 0.98
CA ALA A 101 3.36 8.34 1.34
C ALA A 101 4.28 8.49 0.10
N CYS A 102 3.89 7.95 -1.05
CA CYS A 102 4.60 8.13 -2.31
C CYS A 102 4.54 9.57 -2.82
N ALA A 103 3.38 10.23 -2.74
CA ALA A 103 3.22 11.64 -3.14
C ALA A 103 4.05 12.56 -2.24
N ASP A 104 4.00 12.36 -0.92
CA ASP A 104 4.78 13.11 0.07
C ASP A 104 6.28 12.92 -0.17
N HIS A 105 6.73 11.69 -0.47
CA HIS A 105 8.13 11.42 -0.81
C HIS A 105 8.62 12.13 -2.08
N ALA A 106 7.71 12.45 -2.99
CA ALA A 106 7.97 13.22 -4.21
C ALA A 106 7.74 14.73 -4.03
N GLY A 107 7.54 15.21 -2.80
CA GLY A 107 7.31 16.63 -2.49
C GLY A 107 5.95 17.13 -2.98
N GLY A 108 4.93 16.28 -3.05
CA GLY A 108 3.57 16.64 -3.50
C GLY A 108 3.43 16.90 -5.00
N ALA A 109 4.51 16.72 -5.78
CA ALA A 109 4.54 17.02 -7.21
C ALA A 109 3.80 15.99 -8.09
N LEU A 110 3.44 14.83 -7.53
CA LEU A 110 2.84 13.71 -8.25
C LEU A 110 1.39 13.46 -7.81
N ASP A 111 0.53 13.20 -8.78
CA ASP A 111 -0.75 12.51 -8.57
C ASP A 111 -0.47 11.01 -8.59
N VAL A 112 -0.68 10.33 -7.47
CA VAL A 112 -0.28 8.93 -7.29
C VAL A 112 -1.51 8.05 -7.14
N SER A 113 -1.59 7.00 -7.96
CA SER A 113 -2.54 5.91 -7.79
C SER A 113 -1.80 4.63 -7.37
N VAL A 114 -2.36 3.90 -6.42
CA VAL A 114 -1.86 2.61 -5.95
C VAL A 114 -2.94 1.57 -6.18
N THR A 115 -2.58 0.49 -6.87
CA THR A 115 -3.44 -0.65 -7.15
C THR A 115 -2.85 -1.91 -6.54
N MET A 116 -3.64 -2.55 -5.68
CA MET A 116 -3.37 -3.85 -5.11
C MET A 116 -3.90 -4.95 -6.01
N VAL A 117 -3.05 -5.94 -6.26
CA VAL A 117 -3.41 -7.19 -6.94
C VAL A 117 -3.28 -8.38 -6.00
N ASP A 118 -3.95 -9.47 -6.33
CA ASP A 118 -3.78 -10.77 -5.68
C ASP A 118 -2.37 -11.35 -5.92
N PHE A 119 -2.11 -12.54 -5.38
CA PHE A 119 -0.79 -13.17 -5.45
C PHE A 119 -0.47 -13.75 -6.82
N ASP A 120 -1.48 -14.05 -7.63
CA ASP A 120 -1.33 -14.52 -9.01
C ASP A 120 -1.17 -13.33 -9.99
N GLY A 121 -1.52 -12.12 -9.57
CA GLY A 121 -1.46 -10.90 -10.37
C GLY A 121 -2.60 -10.79 -11.39
N GLU A 122 -3.64 -11.62 -11.25
CA GLU A 122 -4.75 -11.71 -12.20
C GLU A 122 -5.93 -10.82 -11.82
N ARG A 123 -6.12 -10.58 -10.51
CA ARG A 123 -7.24 -9.78 -9.99
C ARG A 123 -6.75 -8.49 -9.34
N VAL A 124 -7.38 -7.37 -9.71
CA VAL A 124 -7.31 -6.13 -8.94
C VAL A 124 -8.21 -6.25 -7.72
N VAL A 125 -7.65 -6.04 -6.53
CA VAL A 125 -8.33 -6.21 -5.24
C VAL A 125 -8.74 -4.87 -4.64
N ALA A 126 -7.89 -3.86 -4.78
CA ALA A 126 -8.17 -2.52 -4.28
C ALA A 126 -7.39 -1.47 -5.09
N THR A 127 -7.98 -0.29 -5.27
CA THR A 127 -7.29 0.86 -5.85
C THR A 127 -7.64 2.10 -5.05
N ALA A 128 -6.64 2.94 -4.79
CA ALA A 128 -6.85 4.28 -4.23
C ALA A 128 -5.82 5.26 -4.82
N GLY A 129 -6.08 6.55 -4.71
CA GLY A 129 -5.15 7.58 -5.17
C GLY A 129 -5.10 8.79 -4.26
N CYS A 130 -4.08 9.62 -4.49
CA CYS A 130 -3.86 10.89 -3.83
C CYS A 130 -3.44 11.92 -4.89
N GLY A 131 -4.20 13.01 -5.00
CA GLY A 131 -3.89 14.11 -5.92
C GLY A 131 -2.72 14.96 -5.44
N ARG A 132 -2.23 15.83 -6.33
CA ARG A 132 -1.15 16.79 -6.01
C ARG A 132 -1.60 17.79 -4.97
N ALA A 133 -0.69 18.15 -4.05
CA ALA A 133 -0.85 19.38 -3.28
C ALA A 133 -0.61 20.55 -4.25
N GLY A 134 -1.61 21.44 -4.37
CA GLY A 134 -1.60 22.58 -5.28
C GLY A 134 -0.51 23.60 -4.96
#